data_AF-A0A1G7ETR1-F1
#
_entry.id   AF-A0A1G7ETR1-F1
#
_cell.length_a   1.000
_cell.length_b   1.000
_cell.length_c   1.000
_cell.angle_alpha   90.00
_cell.angle_beta   90.00
_cell.angle_gamma   90.00
#
_symmetry.space_group_name_H-M   'P 1'
#
loop_
_entity.id
_entity.type
_entity.pdbx_description
1 polymer ?
#
loop_
_entity_poly.entity_id
_entity_poly.type
_entity_poly.pdbx_seq_one_letter_code
_entity_poly.pdbx_strand_id
1 'polypeptide(L)'
;MHLDDQLGRWIQLTGHVRDTLDPILGMMSDGQRVLVDNVFRGVQWALGDYLHAGDADAPPEGSDLAAVVGPFAATLRGYQDMTTAPGTTAELRALLSGVRDAAQVAHLALTTDDRLATQTVDEVIADFADEYRISLILALTANHALSRNVVHWQESKAADRATGDHLDVATMTFVADAGERTIPMSSLTAASTVEPLVATYGNFAASMQTLRTGGTPPPIYRMSYQQWVTNVHAAWEDTYRPRLAAAHGADDAGQPWTKNDIRSEFFNEVRQIRHDISHKQGVCVESAGNTLIGWVEPGKAIAPTPQQMLGMLDLFPYDELRRTPTRAPRTTERLPYQFDLEWIEKVKAHVGAIEPVKKKRPAVLQQIVDDWMTQPAAEPT
;
A
#
# COMPACT_ATOMS: atom_id res chain seq x y z
N MET A 1 -4.56 -2.13 4.17
CA MET A 1 -4.93 -1.32 2.99
C MET A 1 -3.64 -1.15 2.22
N HIS A 2 -3.48 -1.87 1.11
CA HIS A 2 -2.33 -1.71 0.21
C HIS A 2 -2.49 -0.42 -0.58
N LEU A 3 -1.39 0.08 -1.15
CA LEU A 3 -1.46 1.18 -2.10
C LEU A 3 -1.94 0.64 -3.45
N ASP A 4 -2.60 1.49 -4.22
CA ASP A 4 -3.04 1.12 -5.57
C ASP A 4 -1.83 0.78 -6.44
N ASP A 5 -1.93 -0.32 -7.18
CA ASP A 5 -0.96 -0.69 -8.20
C ASP A 5 -1.01 0.26 -9.40
N GLN A 6 -0.10 0.09 -10.35
CA GLN A 6 -0.05 0.96 -11.53
C GLN A 6 -1.39 1.01 -12.28
N LEU A 7 -2.10 -0.12 -12.40
CA LEU A 7 -3.43 -0.17 -13.00
C LEU A 7 -4.44 0.69 -12.22
N GLY A 8 -4.53 0.50 -10.90
CA GLY A 8 -5.40 1.27 -10.01
C GLY A 8 -5.12 2.78 -10.06
N ARG A 9 -3.84 3.18 -10.10
CA ARG A 9 -3.45 4.59 -10.24
C ARG A 9 -3.91 5.19 -11.57
N TRP A 10 -3.78 4.46 -12.68
CA TRP A 10 -4.30 4.91 -13.98
C TRP A 10 -5.84 4.94 -14.04
N ILE A 11 -6.54 4.02 -13.35
CA ILE A 11 -8.00 4.06 -13.21
C ILE A 11 -8.42 5.36 -12.51
N GLN A 12 -7.75 5.71 -11.40
CA GLN A 12 -8.02 6.95 -10.66
C GLN A 12 -7.72 8.19 -11.49
N LEU A 13 -6.56 8.23 -12.15
CA LEU A 13 -6.13 9.38 -12.95
C LEU A 13 -7.11 9.65 -14.10
N THR A 14 -7.45 8.62 -14.88
CA THR A 14 -8.43 8.75 -15.98
C THR A 14 -9.83 9.11 -15.48
N GLY A 15 -10.25 8.57 -14.33
CA GLY A 15 -11.49 8.92 -13.67
C GLY A 15 -11.54 10.39 -13.23
N HIS A 16 -10.50 10.86 -12.55
CA HIS A 16 -10.41 12.24 -12.08
C HIS A 16 -10.39 13.25 -13.23
N VAL A 17 -9.67 12.98 -14.32
CA VAL A 17 -9.67 13.88 -15.49
C VAL A 17 -11.06 13.94 -16.13
N ARG A 18 -11.73 12.80 -16.29
CA ARG A 18 -13.12 12.75 -16.77
C ARG A 18 -14.05 13.58 -15.88
N ASP A 19 -14.03 13.31 -14.58
CA ASP A 19 -14.94 13.91 -13.60
C ASP A 19 -14.67 15.41 -13.39
N THR A 20 -13.42 15.85 -13.59
CA THR A 20 -13.04 17.27 -13.59
C THR A 20 -13.59 18.00 -14.82
N LEU A 21 -13.58 17.36 -16.00
CA LEU A 21 -13.99 17.99 -17.25
C LEU A 21 -15.50 18.03 -17.47
N ASP A 22 -16.24 17.03 -16.97
CA ASP A 22 -17.69 16.97 -17.12
C ASP A 22 -18.46 18.22 -16.65
N PRO A 23 -18.24 18.77 -15.44
CA PRO A 23 -18.93 19.99 -15.02
C PRO A 23 -18.51 21.21 -15.86
N ILE A 24 -17.24 21.27 -16.29
CA ILE A 24 -16.71 22.37 -17.11
C ILE A 24 -17.37 22.38 -18.49
N LEU A 25 -17.44 21.21 -19.13
CA LEU A 25 -18.15 21.03 -20.40
C LEU A 25 -19.66 21.28 -20.25
N GLY A 26 -20.26 20.95 -19.10
CA GLY A 26 -21.65 21.26 -18.80
C GLY A 26 -21.96 22.76 -18.78
N MET A 27 -21.01 23.58 -18.31
CA MET A 27 -21.15 25.04 -18.26
C MET A 27 -20.94 25.73 -19.62
N MET A 28 -20.17 25.14 -20.53
CA MET A 28 -19.79 25.72 -21.82
C MET A 28 -20.85 25.53 -22.93
N SER A 29 -22.09 25.96 -22.70
CA SER A 29 -23.17 25.90 -23.72
C SER A 29 -22.93 26.84 -24.92
N ASP A 30 -23.44 26.45 -26.10
CA ASP A 30 -23.16 27.09 -27.41
C ASP A 30 -23.47 28.59 -27.53
N GLY A 31 -24.15 29.19 -26.54
CA GLY A 31 -24.57 30.59 -26.55
C GLY A 31 -23.80 31.52 -25.60
N GLN A 32 -22.91 31.02 -24.75
CA GLN A 32 -22.25 31.86 -23.73
C GLN A 32 -20.89 32.41 -24.19
N ARG A 33 -20.70 33.72 -24.00
CA ARG A 33 -19.38 34.36 -24.13
C ARG A 33 -18.51 33.92 -22.96
N VAL A 34 -17.68 32.92 -23.19
CA VAL A 34 -16.66 32.47 -22.24
C VAL A 34 -15.40 33.32 -22.45
N LEU A 35 -14.72 33.69 -21.36
CA LEU A 35 -13.34 34.19 -21.44
C LEU A 35 -12.43 33.01 -21.79
N VAL A 36 -12.35 32.69 -23.08
CA VAL A 36 -11.71 31.47 -23.61
C VAL A 36 -10.30 31.29 -23.05
N ASP A 37 -9.48 32.35 -23.04
CA ASP A 37 -8.12 32.32 -22.48
C ASP A 37 -8.08 31.95 -20.99
N ASN A 38 -8.98 32.52 -20.17
CA ASN A 38 -8.99 32.28 -18.73
C ASN A 38 -9.44 30.85 -18.41
N VAL A 39 -10.46 30.35 -19.12
CA VAL A 39 -10.93 28.98 -18.94
C VAL A 39 -9.89 27.99 -19.44
N PHE A 40 -9.31 28.23 -20.62
CA PHE A 40 -8.24 27.42 -21.19
C PHE A 40 -7.05 27.27 -20.21
N ARG A 41 -6.50 28.40 -19.72
CA ARG A 41 -5.40 28.38 -18.75
C ARG A 41 -5.79 27.76 -17.41
N GLY A 42 -7.00 28.04 -16.93
CA GLY A 42 -7.51 27.45 -15.69
C GLY A 42 -7.62 25.93 -15.76
N VAL A 43 -8.09 25.39 -16.89
CA VAL A 43 -8.18 23.95 -17.13
C VAL A 43 -6.80 23.34 -17.36
N GLN A 44 -5.90 24.01 -18.08
CA GLN A 44 -4.51 23.55 -18.19
C GLN A 44 -3.86 23.42 -16.82
N TRP A 45 -4.01 24.43 -15.95
CA TRP A 45 -3.50 24.36 -14.58
C TRP A 45 -4.14 23.21 -13.79
N ALA A 46 -5.47 23.08 -13.82
CA ALA A 46 -6.17 22.02 -13.11
C ALA A 46 -5.81 20.61 -13.60
N LEU A 47 -5.47 20.47 -14.88
CA LEU A 47 -5.10 19.18 -15.47
C LEU A 47 -3.59 18.89 -15.48
N GLY A 48 -2.76 19.87 -15.16
CA GLY A 48 -1.30 19.77 -15.25
C GLY A 48 -0.73 18.71 -14.32
N ASP A 49 -1.24 18.66 -13.09
CA ASP A 49 -0.82 17.68 -12.08
C ASP A 49 -1.09 16.24 -12.52
N TYR A 50 -2.20 15.98 -13.23
CA TYR A 50 -2.50 14.64 -13.75
C TYR A 50 -1.57 14.24 -14.89
N LEU A 51 -1.16 15.17 -15.76
CA LEU A 51 -0.17 14.86 -16.79
C LEU A 51 1.18 14.51 -16.16
N HIS A 52 1.63 15.30 -15.18
CA HIS A 52 2.90 15.05 -14.49
C HIS A 52 2.89 13.71 -13.75
N ALA A 53 1.79 13.38 -13.07
CA ALA A 53 1.60 12.08 -12.43
C ALA A 53 1.63 10.93 -13.46
N GLY A 54 0.93 11.08 -14.58
CA GLY A 54 0.90 10.08 -15.65
C GLY A 54 2.24 9.88 -16.35
N ASP A 55 3.01 10.96 -16.53
CA ASP A 55 4.37 10.90 -17.10
C ASP A 55 5.36 10.21 -16.16
N ALA A 56 5.22 10.43 -14.85
CA ALA A 56 6.06 9.79 -13.84
C ALA A 56 5.73 8.29 -13.64
N ASP A 57 4.48 7.89 -13.92
CA ASP A 57 3.98 6.51 -13.80
C ASP A 57 3.69 5.88 -15.17
N ALA A 58 4.47 6.24 -16.19
CA ALA A 58 4.32 5.71 -17.54
C ALA A 58 4.54 4.19 -17.56
N PRO A 59 3.60 3.39 -18.10
CA PRO A 59 3.77 1.94 -18.19
C PRO A 59 4.92 1.58 -19.14
N PRO A 60 5.52 0.38 -19.00
CA PRO A 60 6.59 -0.08 -19.89
C PRO A 60 6.17 -0.05 -21.36
N GLU A 61 7.08 0.39 -22.24
CA GLU A 61 6.79 0.45 -23.67
C GLU A 61 6.43 -0.95 -24.21
N GLY A 62 5.30 -1.04 -24.92
CA GLY A 62 4.79 -2.29 -25.48
C GLY A 62 3.93 -3.13 -24.54
N SER A 63 3.69 -2.70 -23.30
CA SER A 63 2.71 -3.38 -22.42
C SER A 63 1.27 -3.13 -22.87
N ASP A 64 0.36 -4.04 -22.52
CA ASP A 64 -1.09 -3.85 -22.76
C ASP A 64 -1.59 -2.58 -22.06
N LEU A 65 -1.06 -2.27 -20.86
CA LEU A 65 -1.40 -1.04 -20.14
C LEU A 65 -0.96 0.20 -20.90
N ALA A 66 0.27 0.23 -21.45
CA ALA A 66 0.77 1.34 -22.27
C ALA A 66 -0.11 1.57 -23.51
N ALA A 67 -0.59 0.49 -24.14
CA ALA A 67 -1.47 0.58 -25.30
C ALA A 67 -2.82 1.21 -24.97
N VAL A 68 -3.35 0.95 -23.76
CA VAL A 68 -4.63 1.51 -23.29
C VAL A 68 -4.49 2.97 -22.86
N VAL A 69 -3.46 3.33 -22.09
CA VAL A 69 -3.32 4.69 -21.53
C VAL A 69 -2.63 5.67 -22.49
N GLY A 70 -1.86 5.16 -23.46
CA GLY A 70 -1.08 5.95 -24.41
C GLY A 70 -1.91 6.99 -25.18
N PRO A 71 -3.05 6.63 -25.80
CA PRO A 71 -3.91 7.59 -26.51
C PRO A 71 -4.44 8.71 -25.62
N PHE A 72 -4.82 8.39 -24.38
CA PHE A 72 -5.25 9.37 -23.40
C PHE A 72 -4.11 10.30 -22.99
N ALA A 73 -2.95 9.75 -22.62
CA ALA A 73 -1.77 10.53 -22.23
C ALA A 73 -1.31 11.46 -23.37
N ALA A 74 -1.31 10.97 -24.62
CA ALA A 74 -0.98 11.79 -25.79
C ALA A 74 -1.98 12.93 -26.02
N THR A 75 -3.28 12.67 -25.84
CA THR A 75 -4.33 13.70 -25.98
C THR A 75 -4.21 14.76 -24.88
N LEU A 76 -3.99 14.33 -23.64
CA LEU A 76 -3.79 15.24 -22.51
C LEU A 76 -2.52 16.08 -22.68
N ARG A 77 -1.40 15.48 -23.10
CA ARG A 77 -0.15 16.19 -23.39
C ARG A 77 -0.34 17.19 -24.52
N GLY A 78 -1.00 16.79 -25.61
CA GLY A 78 -1.32 17.69 -26.71
C GLY A 78 -2.11 18.94 -26.28
N TYR A 79 -3.04 18.80 -25.34
CA TYR A 79 -3.76 19.94 -24.75
C TYR A 79 -2.87 20.81 -23.83
N GLN A 80 -2.01 20.18 -23.02
CA GLN A 80 -1.11 20.89 -22.11
C GLN A 80 -0.01 21.67 -22.83
N ASP A 81 0.49 21.14 -23.95
CA ASP A 81 1.55 21.77 -24.75
C ASP A 81 1.06 22.98 -25.56
N MET A 82 -0.25 23.22 -25.63
CA MET A 82 -0.81 24.37 -26.32
C MET A 82 -0.44 25.68 -25.63
N THR A 83 0.28 26.56 -26.35
CA THR A 83 0.67 27.90 -25.86
C THR A 83 -0.35 28.99 -26.18
N THR A 84 -1.29 28.71 -27.07
CA THR A 84 -2.29 29.68 -27.55
C THR A 84 -3.66 29.09 -27.39
N ALA A 85 -4.56 29.85 -26.77
CA ALA A 85 -5.93 29.44 -26.59
C ALA A 85 -6.65 29.33 -27.95
N PRO A 86 -7.62 28.42 -28.09
CA PRO A 86 -8.49 28.37 -29.26
C PRO A 86 -9.23 29.70 -29.47
N GLY A 87 -9.58 30.00 -30.72
CA GLY A 87 -10.20 31.27 -31.10
C GLY A 87 -11.69 31.37 -30.74
N THR A 88 -12.34 30.23 -30.47
CA THR A 88 -13.78 30.17 -30.16
C THR A 88 -14.10 29.26 -28.98
N THR A 89 -15.22 29.52 -28.31
CA THR A 89 -15.75 28.62 -27.27
C THR A 89 -16.02 27.22 -27.82
N ALA A 90 -16.47 27.11 -29.07
CA ALA A 90 -16.72 25.83 -29.74
C ALA A 90 -15.44 25.01 -29.94
N GLU A 91 -14.35 25.66 -30.35
CA GLU A 91 -13.03 25.03 -30.45
C GLU A 91 -12.50 24.59 -29.08
N LEU A 92 -12.62 25.42 -28.04
CA LEU A 92 -12.24 25.03 -26.68
C LEU A 92 -13.05 23.83 -26.18
N ARG A 93 -14.37 23.87 -26.40
CA ARG A 93 -15.28 22.77 -26.04
C ARG A 93 -14.88 21.49 -26.76
N ALA A 94 -14.56 21.55 -28.06
CA ALA A 94 -14.13 20.38 -28.83
C ALA A 94 -12.82 19.79 -28.29
N LEU A 95 -11.83 20.63 -27.96
CA LEU A 95 -10.56 20.18 -27.36
C LEU A 95 -10.79 19.49 -26.01
N LEU A 96 -11.54 20.13 -25.10
CA LEU A 96 -11.82 19.58 -23.78
C LEU A 96 -12.68 18.31 -23.85
N SER A 97 -13.62 18.24 -24.79
CA SER A 97 -14.39 17.01 -25.04
C SER A 97 -13.48 15.88 -25.51
N GLY A 98 -12.51 16.17 -26.40
CA GLY A 98 -11.53 15.19 -26.84
C GLY A 98 -10.69 14.62 -25.70
N VAL A 99 -10.21 15.46 -24.78
CA VAL A 99 -9.48 15.01 -23.59
C VAL A 99 -10.39 14.15 -22.68
N ARG A 100 -11.62 14.61 -22.43
CA ARG A 100 -12.58 13.88 -21.58
C ARG A 100 -12.95 12.52 -22.18
N ASP A 101 -13.20 12.48 -23.49
CA ASP A 101 -13.59 11.25 -24.18
C ASP A 101 -12.42 10.26 -24.22
N ALA A 102 -11.19 10.73 -24.45
CA ALA A 102 -10.00 9.89 -24.34
C ALA A 102 -9.82 9.33 -22.93
N ALA A 103 -10.04 10.15 -21.88
CA ALA A 103 -10.00 9.71 -20.49
C ALA A 103 -11.08 8.66 -20.20
N GLN A 104 -12.30 8.87 -20.70
CA GLN A 104 -13.42 7.94 -20.53
C GLN A 104 -13.18 6.60 -21.22
N VAL A 105 -12.65 6.62 -22.45
CA VAL A 105 -12.31 5.40 -23.20
C VAL A 105 -11.23 4.61 -22.46
N ALA A 106 -10.16 5.28 -22.02
CA ALA A 106 -9.10 4.65 -21.24
C ALA A 106 -9.67 4.07 -19.93
N HIS A 107 -10.42 4.87 -19.15
CA HIS A 107 -11.01 4.42 -17.88
C HIS A 107 -11.91 3.18 -18.05
N LEU A 108 -12.73 3.14 -19.11
CA LEU A 108 -13.57 1.99 -19.39
C LEU A 108 -12.72 0.75 -19.69
N ALA A 109 -11.71 0.87 -20.54
CA ALA A 109 -10.81 -0.23 -20.86
C ALA A 109 -10.07 -0.73 -19.61
N LEU A 110 -9.52 0.18 -18.79
CA LEU A 110 -8.82 -0.15 -17.55
C LEU A 110 -9.70 -0.89 -16.53
N THR A 111 -11.01 -0.66 -16.54
CA THR A 111 -11.95 -1.28 -15.58
C THR A 111 -12.66 -2.52 -16.11
N THR A 112 -12.50 -2.86 -17.40
CA THR A 112 -13.24 -3.95 -18.05
C THR A 112 -12.39 -4.94 -18.85
N ASP A 113 -11.13 -4.62 -19.18
CA ASP A 113 -10.25 -5.53 -19.91
C ASP A 113 -9.51 -6.46 -18.95
N ASP A 114 -9.99 -7.70 -18.85
CA ASP A 114 -9.42 -8.75 -17.99
C ASP A 114 -7.94 -9.03 -18.27
N ARG A 115 -7.42 -8.70 -19.47
CA ARG A 115 -6.01 -8.89 -19.80
C ARG A 115 -5.11 -8.00 -18.95
N LEU A 116 -5.58 -6.80 -18.60
CA LEU A 116 -4.85 -5.84 -17.77
C LEU A 116 -4.71 -6.30 -16.31
N ALA A 117 -5.52 -7.27 -15.87
CA ALA A 117 -5.38 -7.87 -14.55
C ALA A 117 -4.13 -8.77 -14.44
N THR A 118 -3.53 -9.17 -15.57
CA THR A 118 -2.35 -10.02 -15.57
C THR A 118 -1.09 -9.16 -15.53
N GLN A 119 -0.49 -9.05 -14.35
CA GLN A 119 0.77 -8.33 -14.14
C GLN A 119 1.97 -9.26 -14.34
N THR A 120 3.05 -8.71 -14.86
CA THR A 120 4.35 -9.37 -14.91
C THR A 120 5.00 -9.41 -13.53
N VAL A 121 5.97 -10.32 -13.36
CA VAL A 121 6.75 -10.45 -12.11
C VAL A 121 7.42 -9.12 -11.74
N ASP A 122 8.00 -8.42 -12.71
CA ASP A 122 8.70 -7.15 -12.47
C ASP A 122 7.75 -6.02 -12.07
N GLU A 123 6.53 -5.96 -12.65
CA GLU A 123 5.52 -4.97 -12.27
C GLU A 123 5.06 -5.17 -10.82
N VAL A 124 4.76 -6.42 -10.42
CA VAL A 124 4.38 -6.74 -9.03
C VAL A 124 5.50 -6.39 -8.04
N ILE A 125 6.76 -6.68 -8.40
CA ILE A 125 7.92 -6.36 -7.56
C ILE A 125 8.11 -4.84 -7.46
N ALA A 126 7.92 -4.09 -8.55
CA ALA A 126 8.06 -2.64 -8.57
C ALA A 126 6.99 -1.97 -7.69
N ASP A 127 5.72 -2.35 -7.85
CA ASP A 127 4.63 -1.85 -7.00
C ASP A 127 4.91 -2.12 -5.52
N PHE A 128 5.36 -3.34 -5.20
CA PHE A 128 5.64 -3.68 -3.81
C PHE A 128 6.81 -2.89 -3.25
N ALA A 129 7.86 -2.70 -4.04
CA ALA A 129 9.02 -1.91 -3.65
C ALA A 129 8.63 -0.45 -3.36
N ASP A 130 7.68 0.12 -4.11
CA ASP A 130 7.19 1.47 -3.85
C ASP A 130 6.34 1.54 -2.58
N GLU A 131 5.40 0.62 -2.37
CA GLU A 131 4.65 0.56 -1.10
C GLU A 131 5.56 0.33 0.10
N TYR A 132 6.59 -0.51 -0.06
CA TYR A 132 7.62 -0.74 0.94
C TYR A 132 8.34 0.56 1.32
N ARG A 133 8.80 1.33 0.33
CA ARG A 133 9.51 2.60 0.56
C ARG A 133 8.58 3.66 1.15
N ILE A 134 7.36 3.79 0.63
CA ILE A 134 6.36 4.77 1.09
C ILE A 134 5.95 4.48 2.54
N SER A 135 5.71 3.20 2.87
CA SER A 135 5.36 2.82 4.26
C SER A 135 6.54 3.05 5.21
N LEU A 136 7.77 2.80 4.76
CA LEU A 136 8.97 3.00 5.58
C LEU A 136 9.23 4.48 5.85
N ILE A 137 9.13 5.34 4.83
CA ILE A 137 9.28 6.79 5.02
C ILE A 137 8.17 7.32 5.94
N LEU A 138 6.93 6.85 5.78
CA LEU A 138 5.83 7.19 6.67
C LEU A 138 6.17 6.85 8.13
N ALA A 139 6.71 5.65 8.38
CA ALA A 139 7.12 5.22 9.72
C ALA A 139 8.25 6.09 10.29
N LEU A 140 9.22 6.49 9.47
CA LEU A 140 10.33 7.36 9.85
C LEU A 140 9.87 8.80 10.14
N THR A 141 8.85 9.28 9.44
CA THR A 141 8.37 10.67 9.55
C THR A 141 7.13 10.85 10.43
N ALA A 142 6.46 9.75 10.85
CA ALA A 142 5.19 9.77 11.59
C ALA A 142 5.23 10.68 12.82
N ASN A 143 6.39 10.79 13.46
CA ASN A 143 6.55 11.52 14.70
C ASN A 143 6.97 12.98 14.50
N HIS A 144 7.11 13.44 13.26
CA HIS A 144 7.58 14.79 12.96
C HIS A 144 6.65 15.86 13.52
N ALA A 145 5.38 15.81 13.14
CA ALA A 145 4.38 16.78 13.56
C ALA A 145 4.19 16.77 15.08
N LEU A 146 4.11 15.59 15.69
CA LEU A 146 3.99 15.44 17.15
C LEU A 146 5.20 16.02 17.89
N SER A 147 6.42 15.73 17.42
CA SER A 147 7.63 16.26 18.04
C SER A 147 7.70 17.79 17.95
N ARG A 148 7.29 18.36 16.80
CA ARG A 148 7.19 19.83 16.64
C ARG A 148 6.15 20.44 17.57
N ASN A 149 5.00 19.79 17.74
CA ASN A 149 3.96 20.25 18.67
C ASN A 149 4.43 20.19 20.13
N VAL A 150 5.19 19.17 20.53
CA VAL A 150 5.77 19.08 21.88
C VAL A 150 6.77 20.21 22.13
N VAL A 151 7.68 20.48 21.20
CA VAL A 151 8.63 21.61 21.32
C VAL A 151 7.88 22.93 21.38
N HIS A 152 6.93 23.14 20.46
CA HIS A 152 6.12 24.35 20.44
C HIS A 152 5.38 24.56 21.76
N TRP A 153 4.79 23.50 22.34
CA TRP A 153 4.15 23.56 23.65
C TRP A 153 5.12 23.96 24.76
N GLN A 154 6.32 23.37 24.80
CA GLN A 154 7.33 23.69 25.82
C GLN A 154 7.77 25.16 25.75
N GLU A 155 8.00 25.67 24.53
CA GLU A 155 8.32 27.08 24.28
C GLU A 155 7.15 27.99 24.71
N SER A 156 5.92 27.65 24.31
CA SER A 156 4.71 28.40 24.69
C SER A 156 4.49 28.41 26.20
N LYS A 157 4.68 27.27 26.89
CA LYS A 157 4.57 27.20 28.37
C LYS A 157 5.66 27.97 29.10
N ALA A 158 6.87 28.03 28.53
CA ALA A 158 7.96 28.82 29.08
C ALA A 158 7.70 30.33 28.94
N ALA A 159 7.12 30.75 27.81
CA ALA A 159 6.75 32.14 27.54
C ALA A 159 5.48 32.58 28.28
N ASP A 160 4.47 31.71 28.33
CA ASP A 160 3.17 31.94 28.96
C ASP A 160 2.68 30.70 29.70
N ARG A 161 2.64 30.80 31.04
CA ARG A 161 2.18 29.72 31.92
C ARG A 161 0.70 29.39 31.74
N ALA A 162 -0.10 30.30 31.15
CA ALA A 162 -1.52 30.08 30.87
C ALA A 162 -1.77 29.20 29.63
N THR A 163 -0.74 28.87 28.84
CA THR A 163 -0.83 27.87 27.75
C THR A 163 -1.50 26.60 28.28
N GLY A 164 -2.34 25.93 27.48
CA GLY A 164 -3.01 24.69 27.88
C GLY A 164 -2.05 23.54 28.22
N ASP A 165 -2.48 22.59 29.06
CA ASP A 165 -1.71 21.40 29.45
C ASP A 165 -2.11 20.14 28.65
N HIS A 166 -3.04 20.29 27.71
CA HIS A 166 -3.52 19.21 26.85
C HIS A 166 -3.49 19.63 25.38
N LEU A 167 -3.23 18.68 24.48
CA LEU A 167 -3.38 18.85 23.03
C LEU A 167 -4.75 18.30 22.60
N ASP A 168 -5.60 19.15 22.02
CA ASP A 168 -6.81 18.68 21.32
C ASP A 168 -6.40 18.08 19.96
N VAL A 169 -6.72 16.80 19.75
CA VAL A 169 -6.29 16.04 18.56
C VAL A 169 -7.06 16.46 17.31
N ALA A 170 -8.25 17.03 17.44
CA ALA A 170 -9.06 17.44 16.29
C ALA A 170 -8.63 18.81 15.75
N THR A 171 -8.28 19.74 16.63
CA THR A 171 -7.90 21.11 16.25
C THR A 171 -6.38 21.33 16.23
N MET A 172 -5.61 20.42 16.83
CA MET A 172 -4.16 20.55 17.05
C MET A 172 -3.79 21.82 17.84
N THR A 173 -4.64 22.22 18.80
CA THR A 173 -4.43 23.39 19.68
C THR A 173 -4.26 22.99 21.14
N PHE A 174 -3.54 23.82 21.92
CA PHE A 174 -3.38 23.60 23.36
C PHE A 174 -4.59 24.11 24.15
N VAL A 175 -5.14 23.26 25.00
CA VAL A 175 -6.32 23.55 25.83
C VAL A 175 -6.02 23.24 27.30
N ALA A 176 -6.65 23.99 28.20
CA ALA A 176 -6.43 23.86 29.64
C ALA A 176 -7.07 22.57 30.17
N ASP A 177 -8.32 22.33 29.80
CA ASP A 177 -9.14 21.25 30.36
C ASP A 177 -8.93 19.92 29.63
N ALA A 178 -9.00 18.83 30.41
CA ALA A 178 -9.05 17.49 29.86
C ALA A 178 -10.43 17.22 29.23
N GLY A 179 -10.43 16.50 28.12
CA GLY A 179 -11.63 16.01 27.44
C GLY A 179 -11.35 14.77 26.61
N GLU A 180 -12.41 14.18 26.05
CA GLU A 180 -12.35 12.91 25.28
C GLU A 180 -11.44 12.97 24.05
N ARG A 181 -11.16 14.17 23.54
CA ARG A 181 -10.32 14.42 22.36
C ARG A 181 -8.93 14.97 22.70
N THR A 182 -8.60 15.05 23.98
CA THR A 182 -7.38 15.71 24.43
C THR A 182 -6.35 14.71 24.93
N ILE A 183 -5.07 14.97 24.67
CA ILE A 183 -3.96 14.19 25.22
C ILE A 183 -3.16 15.07 26.17
N PRO A 184 -2.86 14.62 27.41
CA PRO A 184 -2.00 15.36 28.32
C PRO A 184 -0.61 15.59 27.70
N MET A 185 -0.15 16.83 27.69
CA MET A 185 1.16 17.17 27.11
C MET A 185 2.32 16.58 27.91
N SER A 186 2.12 16.31 29.21
CA SER A 186 3.08 15.55 30.03
C SER A 186 3.28 14.12 29.52
N SER A 187 2.20 13.46 29.07
CA SER A 187 2.25 12.11 28.50
C SER A 187 2.90 12.11 27.12
N LEU A 188 2.54 13.08 26.26
CA LEU A 188 3.18 13.23 24.95
C LEU A 188 4.67 13.57 25.07
N THR A 189 5.03 14.43 26.02
CA THR A 189 6.44 14.77 26.30
C THR A 189 7.21 13.55 26.81
N ALA A 190 6.64 12.75 27.71
CA ALA A 190 7.29 11.53 28.22
C ALA A 190 7.43 10.45 27.13
N ALA A 191 6.48 10.40 26.19
CA ALA A 191 6.51 9.47 25.08
C ALA A 191 7.39 9.94 23.90
N SER A 192 7.74 11.24 23.86
CA SER A 192 8.58 11.90 22.87
C SER A 192 9.98 12.19 23.43
N THR A 193 10.93 12.58 22.59
CA THR A 193 12.22 13.10 23.05
C THR A 193 12.15 14.61 23.34
N VAL A 194 13.02 15.08 24.25
CA VAL A 194 13.23 16.51 24.55
C VAL A 194 13.86 17.25 23.36
N GLU A 195 14.53 16.53 22.45
CA GLU A 195 14.94 17.03 21.14
C GLU A 195 14.28 16.21 20.03
N PRO A 196 13.55 16.81 19.07
CA PRO A 196 12.97 16.10 17.93
C PRO A 196 14.05 15.39 17.13
N LEU A 197 14.17 14.08 17.30
CA LEU A 197 15.05 13.25 16.48
C LEU A 197 14.32 12.82 15.21
N VAL A 198 13.65 13.78 14.58
CA VAL A 198 12.95 13.56 13.33
C VAL A 198 13.94 13.92 12.23
N ALA A 199 14.37 12.92 11.48
CA ALA A 199 15.14 13.13 10.27
C ALA A 199 14.22 13.77 9.21
N THR A 200 14.29 15.09 9.08
CA THR A 200 13.73 15.85 7.96
C THR A 200 14.84 16.20 6.99
N TYR A 201 14.51 16.61 5.76
CA TYR A 201 15.50 17.08 4.80
C TYR A 201 16.42 18.19 5.37
N GLY A 202 15.89 19.07 6.23
CA GLY A 202 16.64 20.21 6.78
C GLY A 202 17.52 19.92 8.01
N ASN A 203 17.31 18.82 8.72
CA ASN A 203 18.07 18.46 9.93
C ASN A 203 18.66 17.03 9.87
N PHE A 204 18.57 16.36 8.70
CA PHE A 204 18.97 14.98 8.49
C PHE A 204 20.38 14.68 9.03
N ALA A 205 21.37 15.51 8.69
CA ALA A 205 22.76 15.29 9.12
C ALA A 205 22.95 15.37 10.66
N ALA A 206 22.29 16.32 11.33
CA ALA A 206 22.37 16.48 12.78
C ALA A 206 21.61 15.38 13.53
N SER A 207 20.42 15.03 13.04
CA SER A 207 19.66 13.88 13.54
C SER A 207 20.45 12.58 13.33
N MET A 208 21.09 12.39 12.19
CA MET A 208 21.93 11.21 11.90
C MET A 208 23.17 11.13 12.80
N GLN A 209 23.73 12.25 13.25
CA GLN A 209 24.85 12.26 14.21
C GLN A 209 24.44 11.71 15.58
N THR A 210 23.30 12.15 16.12
CA THR A 210 22.76 11.67 17.41
C THR A 210 22.24 10.22 17.33
N LEU A 211 21.87 9.77 16.13
CA LEU A 211 21.47 8.38 15.86
C LEU A 211 22.65 7.41 15.71
N ARG A 212 23.79 7.89 15.18
CA ARG A 212 25.02 7.08 15.04
C ARG A 212 25.65 6.72 16.38
N THR A 213 25.38 7.45 17.45
CA THR A 213 26.00 7.21 18.77
C THR A 213 25.31 6.12 19.60
N GLY A 214 24.17 5.58 19.14
CA GLY A 214 23.47 4.47 19.78
C GLY A 214 22.66 4.89 21.00
N GLY A 215 21.34 4.70 20.93
CA GLY A 215 20.41 4.93 22.02
C GLY A 215 19.06 4.32 21.69
N THR A 216 18.31 3.89 22.71
CA THR A 216 16.95 3.35 22.52
C THR A 216 16.04 4.46 22.01
N PRO A 217 15.38 4.30 20.85
CA PRO A 217 14.41 5.29 20.37
C PRO A 217 13.30 5.52 21.41
N PRO A 218 12.79 6.76 21.55
CA PRO A 218 11.66 7.04 22.42
C PRO A 218 10.42 6.17 22.06
N PRO A 219 9.52 5.93 23.03
CA PRO A 219 8.37 5.03 22.87
C PRO A 219 7.54 5.25 21.59
N ILE A 220 7.30 6.51 21.22
CA ILE A 220 6.52 6.86 20.03
C ILE A 220 7.17 6.36 18.72
N TYR A 221 8.50 6.39 18.61
CA TYR A 221 9.19 5.85 17.43
C TYR A 221 9.14 4.33 17.37
N ARG A 222 9.30 3.67 18.53
CA ARG A 222 9.17 2.22 18.61
C ARG A 222 7.77 1.77 18.16
N MET A 223 6.73 2.50 18.54
CA MET A 223 5.36 2.22 18.09
C MET A 223 5.23 2.31 16.57
N SER A 224 5.70 3.39 15.94
CA SER A 224 5.66 3.56 14.47
C SER A 224 6.42 2.45 13.73
N TYR A 225 7.60 2.07 14.23
CA TYR A 225 8.41 1.01 13.61
C TYR A 225 7.80 -0.38 13.77
N GLN A 226 7.20 -0.67 14.92
CA GLN A 226 6.46 -1.92 15.14
C GLN A 226 5.24 -2.03 14.23
N GLN A 227 4.52 -0.91 14.03
CA GLN A 227 3.42 -0.85 13.06
C GLN A 227 3.92 -1.09 11.64
N TRP A 228 5.06 -0.51 11.25
CA TRP A 228 5.64 -0.75 9.93
C TRP A 228 5.95 -2.22 9.67
N VAL A 229 6.64 -2.91 10.60
CA VAL A 229 6.94 -4.35 10.48
C VAL A 229 5.66 -5.18 10.30
N THR A 230 4.61 -4.82 11.03
CA THR A 230 3.32 -5.49 10.93
C THR A 230 2.65 -5.24 9.58
N ASN A 231 2.66 -3.99 9.12
CA ASN A 231 2.02 -3.57 7.87
C ASN A 231 2.71 -4.17 6.64
N VAL A 232 4.05 -4.11 6.58
CA VAL A 232 4.80 -4.63 5.42
C VAL A 232 4.68 -6.15 5.29
N HIS A 233 4.61 -6.86 6.42
CA HIS A 233 4.34 -8.30 6.41
C HIS A 233 2.91 -8.61 5.94
N ALA A 234 1.92 -7.82 6.35
CA ALA A 234 0.55 -8.00 5.88
C ALA A 234 0.43 -7.70 4.38
N ALA A 235 1.04 -6.62 3.89
CA ALA A 235 1.11 -6.30 2.46
C ALA A 235 1.74 -7.46 1.68
N TRP A 236 2.86 -8.00 2.17
CA TRP A 236 3.48 -9.20 1.61
C TRP A 236 2.50 -10.38 1.55
N GLU A 237 1.98 -10.84 2.68
CA GLU A 237 1.19 -12.09 2.72
C GLU A 237 -0.16 -12.01 2.01
N ASP A 238 -0.84 -10.87 2.11
CA ASP A 238 -2.24 -10.74 1.70
C ASP A 238 -2.38 -10.19 0.28
N THR A 239 -1.41 -9.38 -0.18
CA THR A 239 -1.50 -8.68 -1.48
C THR A 239 -0.42 -9.16 -2.45
N TYR A 240 0.85 -9.00 -2.10
CA TYR A 240 1.93 -9.16 -3.10
C TYR A 240 2.36 -10.60 -3.31
N ARG A 241 2.37 -11.44 -2.27
CA ARG A 241 2.71 -12.86 -2.39
C ARG A 241 1.75 -13.64 -3.30
N PRO A 242 0.41 -13.50 -3.21
CA PRO A 242 -0.49 -14.13 -4.18
C PRO A 242 -0.40 -13.51 -5.58
N ARG A 243 -0.25 -12.18 -5.72
CA ARG A 243 -0.04 -11.52 -7.03
C ARG A 243 1.22 -12.04 -7.72
N LEU A 244 2.31 -12.18 -6.97
CA LEU A 244 3.58 -12.70 -7.48
C LEU A 244 3.46 -14.16 -7.92
N ALA A 245 2.67 -14.99 -7.20
CA ALA A 245 2.37 -16.34 -7.63
C ALA A 245 1.63 -16.37 -8.97
N ALA A 246 0.60 -15.54 -9.14
CA ALA A 246 -0.12 -15.42 -10.39
C ALA A 246 0.79 -14.93 -11.54
N ALA A 247 1.66 -13.95 -11.27
CA ALA A 247 2.59 -13.37 -12.23
C ALA A 247 3.66 -14.37 -12.73
N HIS A 248 4.10 -15.29 -11.86
CA HIS A 248 4.98 -16.41 -12.25
C HIS A 248 4.26 -17.47 -13.12
N GLY A 249 2.93 -17.41 -13.23
CA GLY A 249 2.14 -18.29 -14.07
C GLY A 249 2.06 -19.72 -13.54
N ALA A 250 2.59 -20.66 -14.32
CA ALA A 250 2.54 -22.09 -14.02
C ALA A 250 3.95 -22.72 -14.01
N ASP A 251 4.07 -23.88 -13.36
CA ASP A 251 5.28 -24.69 -13.40
C ASP A 251 5.44 -25.47 -14.71
N ASP A 252 6.54 -26.21 -14.85
CA ASP A 252 6.85 -27.03 -16.04
C ASP A 252 5.78 -28.11 -16.34
N ALA A 253 4.93 -28.45 -15.35
CA ALA A 253 3.82 -29.38 -15.50
C ALA A 253 2.49 -28.68 -15.83
N GLY A 254 2.51 -27.37 -16.07
CA GLY A 254 1.35 -26.55 -16.37
C GLY A 254 0.44 -26.29 -15.17
N GLN A 255 0.90 -26.54 -13.94
CA GLN A 255 0.14 -26.26 -12.73
C GLN A 255 0.38 -24.82 -12.26
N PRO A 256 -0.65 -24.03 -11.95
CA PRO A 256 -0.46 -22.66 -11.44
C PRO A 256 0.36 -22.61 -10.15
N TRP A 257 1.18 -21.58 -9.98
CA TRP A 257 1.84 -21.33 -8.69
C TRP A 257 0.83 -20.86 -7.66
N THR A 258 1.05 -21.24 -6.40
CA THR A 258 0.25 -20.75 -5.27
C THR A 258 1.08 -19.79 -4.42
N LYS A 259 0.43 -18.92 -3.64
CA LYS A 259 1.14 -18.01 -2.73
C LYS A 259 2.14 -18.74 -1.81
N ASN A 260 1.85 -19.99 -1.44
CA ASN A 260 2.70 -20.78 -0.54
C ASN A 260 4.00 -21.25 -1.21
N ASP A 261 4.03 -21.33 -2.54
CA ASP A 261 5.22 -21.66 -3.33
C ASP A 261 6.18 -20.46 -3.43
N ILE A 262 5.66 -19.25 -3.27
CA ILE A 262 6.45 -18.02 -3.19
C ILE A 262 7.09 -17.94 -1.81
N ARG A 263 8.42 -17.87 -1.77
CA ARG A 263 9.21 -17.82 -0.52
C ARG A 263 10.15 -16.64 -0.55
N SER A 264 10.34 -16.02 0.61
CA SER A 264 11.39 -15.05 0.82
C SER A 264 12.02 -15.21 2.20
N GLU A 265 13.34 -15.33 2.24
CA GLU A 265 14.14 -15.33 3.46
C GLU A 265 13.95 -14.01 4.22
N PHE A 266 14.05 -12.88 3.51
CA PHE A 266 13.84 -11.56 4.07
C PHE A 266 12.45 -11.42 4.73
N PHE A 267 11.37 -11.73 4.01
CA PHE A 267 10.02 -11.60 4.57
C PHE A 267 9.72 -12.63 5.67
N ASN A 268 10.38 -13.79 5.66
CA ASN A 268 10.34 -14.69 6.80
C ASN A 268 11.01 -14.09 8.04
N GLU A 269 12.15 -13.41 7.91
CA GLU A 269 12.76 -12.70 9.05
C GLU A 269 11.88 -11.55 9.56
N VAL A 270 11.22 -10.81 8.65
CA VAL A 270 10.20 -9.81 9.03
C VAL A 270 9.05 -10.46 9.81
N ARG A 271 8.56 -11.64 9.38
CA ARG A 271 7.53 -12.42 10.09
C ARG A 271 7.96 -12.76 11.51
N GLN A 272 9.21 -13.19 11.72
CA GLN A 272 9.74 -13.53 13.03
C GLN A 272 9.78 -12.32 13.96
N ILE A 273 10.23 -11.16 13.45
CA ILE A 273 10.20 -9.89 14.21
C ILE A 273 8.76 -9.50 14.56
N ARG A 274 7.83 -9.58 13.60
CA ARG A 274 6.40 -9.32 13.85
C ARG A 274 5.84 -10.23 14.94
N HIS A 275 6.20 -11.51 14.92
CA HIS A 275 5.76 -12.47 15.92
C HIS A 275 6.27 -12.08 17.32
N ASP A 276 7.53 -11.69 17.46
CA ASP A 276 8.08 -11.23 18.73
C ASP A 276 7.41 -9.93 19.22
N ILE A 277 7.13 -8.99 18.32
CA ILE A 277 6.35 -7.78 18.62
C ILE A 277 4.96 -8.14 19.16
N SER A 278 4.26 -9.04 18.47
CA SER A 278 2.83 -9.34 18.74
C SER A 278 2.63 -10.29 19.92
N HIS A 279 3.55 -11.24 20.13
CA HIS A 279 3.35 -12.35 21.06
C HIS A 279 4.40 -12.42 22.18
N LYS A 280 5.50 -11.68 22.07
CA LYS A 280 6.58 -11.62 23.07
C LYS A 280 6.77 -10.21 23.64
N GLN A 281 5.74 -9.36 23.54
CA GLN A 281 5.76 -7.97 24.03
C GLN A 281 6.93 -7.15 23.46
N GLY A 282 7.33 -7.45 22.22
CA GLY A 282 8.47 -6.79 21.59
C GLY A 282 9.83 -7.21 22.15
N VAL A 283 9.94 -8.36 22.82
CA VAL A 283 11.23 -8.95 23.21
C VAL A 283 11.67 -9.96 22.14
N CYS A 284 12.92 -9.86 21.69
CA CYS A 284 13.49 -10.75 20.69
C CYS A 284 13.64 -12.17 21.25
N VAL A 285 12.95 -13.12 20.62
CA VAL A 285 12.96 -14.56 20.95
C VAL A 285 13.01 -15.38 19.67
N GLU A 286 12.01 -15.27 18.79
CA GLU A 286 11.98 -16.01 17.52
C GLU A 286 12.93 -15.38 16.49
N SER A 287 12.99 -14.05 16.45
CA SER A 287 13.88 -13.29 15.56
C SER A 287 15.36 -13.35 15.94
N ALA A 288 15.71 -14.02 17.05
CA ALA A 288 17.08 -14.20 17.51
C ALA A 288 18.00 -14.89 16.47
N GLY A 289 17.42 -15.68 15.58
CA GLY A 289 18.13 -16.41 14.52
C GLY A 289 18.20 -15.68 13.18
N ASN A 290 17.73 -14.43 13.10
CA ASN A 290 17.77 -13.64 11.86
C ASN A 290 19.22 -13.42 11.40
N THR A 291 19.44 -13.54 10.10
CA THR A 291 20.74 -13.43 9.43
C THR A 291 20.84 -12.21 8.52
N LEU A 292 19.73 -11.78 7.92
CA LEU A 292 19.65 -10.59 7.07
C LEU A 292 19.39 -9.34 7.92
N ILE A 293 18.45 -9.44 8.86
CA ILE A 293 18.03 -8.36 9.74
C ILE A 293 18.80 -8.43 11.07
N GLY A 294 20.04 -7.96 11.05
CA GLY A 294 21.01 -8.11 12.14
C GLY A 294 20.89 -7.15 13.33
N TRP A 295 19.79 -6.41 13.49
CA TRP A 295 19.65 -5.41 14.56
C TRP A 295 18.86 -5.88 15.78
N VAL A 296 18.42 -7.14 15.79
CA VAL A 296 17.74 -7.76 16.94
C VAL A 296 18.72 -8.51 17.82
N GLU A 297 18.52 -8.46 19.13
CA GLU A 297 19.39 -9.12 20.12
C GLU A 297 18.58 -10.04 21.05
N PRO A 298 18.95 -11.32 21.21
CA PRO A 298 18.19 -12.28 22.01
C PRO A 298 17.92 -11.78 23.44
N GLY A 299 16.65 -11.84 23.87
CA GLY A 299 16.22 -11.42 25.20
C GLY A 299 16.15 -9.90 25.42
N LYS A 300 16.47 -9.08 24.41
CA LYS A 300 16.34 -7.62 24.48
C LYS A 300 15.07 -7.13 23.78
N ALA A 301 14.65 -5.92 24.15
CA ALA A 301 13.55 -5.25 23.47
C ALA A 301 13.94 -4.90 22.02
N ILE A 302 13.06 -5.20 21.08
CA ILE A 302 13.15 -4.84 19.67
C ILE A 302 12.90 -3.34 19.56
N ALA A 303 13.99 -2.61 19.29
CA ALA A 303 13.99 -1.15 19.27
C ALA A 303 14.97 -0.65 18.19
N PRO A 304 14.60 -0.74 16.90
CA PRO A 304 15.49 -0.33 15.82
C PRO A 304 15.80 1.16 15.92
N THR A 305 17.04 1.53 15.69
CA THR A 305 17.38 2.92 15.40
C THR A 305 16.82 3.32 14.04
N PRO A 306 16.52 4.60 13.78
CA PRO A 306 16.19 5.07 12.45
C PRO A 306 17.24 4.73 11.39
N GLN A 307 18.53 4.63 11.73
CA GLN A 307 19.55 4.16 10.80
C GLN A 307 19.34 2.68 10.43
N GLN A 308 18.99 1.84 11.40
CA GLN A 308 18.67 0.44 11.14
C GLN A 308 17.39 0.31 10.29
N MET A 309 16.37 1.15 10.55
CA MET A 309 15.17 1.24 9.71
C MET A 309 15.48 1.72 8.29
N LEU A 310 16.33 2.73 8.11
CA LEU A 310 16.77 3.20 6.79
C LEU A 310 17.53 2.10 6.04
N GLY A 311 18.38 1.34 6.74
CA GLY A 311 19.09 0.20 6.16
C GLY A 311 18.18 -0.90 5.64
N MET A 312 16.89 -0.92 6.04
CA MET A 312 15.90 -1.83 5.48
C MET A 312 15.68 -1.58 3.97
N LEU A 313 15.88 -0.35 3.47
CA LEU A 313 15.78 -0.01 2.04
C LEU A 313 16.72 -0.87 1.18
N ASP A 314 17.90 -1.19 1.70
CA ASP A 314 18.92 -1.96 1.00
C ASP A 314 18.66 -3.48 1.07
N LEU A 315 17.69 -3.91 1.88
CA LEU A 315 17.37 -5.33 2.12
C LEU A 315 16.16 -5.81 1.31
N PHE A 316 15.50 -4.96 0.53
CA PHE A 316 14.36 -5.39 -0.27
C PHE A 316 14.79 -6.48 -1.28
N PRO A 317 14.13 -7.66 -1.30
CA PRO A 317 14.72 -8.86 -1.88
C PRO A 317 14.44 -9.00 -3.40
N TYR A 318 14.77 -7.99 -4.21
CA TYR A 318 14.45 -7.96 -5.66
C TYR A 318 14.83 -9.24 -6.40
N ASP A 319 16.07 -9.67 -6.28
CA ASP A 319 16.58 -10.83 -7.02
C ASP A 319 16.02 -12.15 -6.51
N GLU A 320 15.64 -12.23 -5.23
CA GLU A 320 14.98 -13.41 -4.67
C GLU A 320 13.57 -13.55 -5.24
N LEU A 321 12.79 -12.45 -5.29
CA LEU A 321 11.42 -12.46 -5.77
C LEU A 321 11.30 -12.74 -7.28
N ARG A 322 12.34 -12.42 -8.06
CA ARG A 322 12.42 -12.74 -9.50
C ARG A 322 12.68 -14.21 -9.80
N ARG A 323 13.26 -14.96 -8.86
CA ARG A 323 13.59 -16.36 -9.11
C ARG A 323 12.31 -17.17 -9.28
N THR A 324 12.35 -18.12 -10.21
CA THR A 324 11.26 -19.08 -10.39
C THR A 324 10.95 -19.76 -9.05
N PRO A 325 9.66 -19.84 -8.65
CA PRO A 325 9.29 -20.41 -7.38
C PRO A 325 9.66 -21.89 -7.28
N THR A 326 9.76 -22.39 -6.04
CA THR A 326 9.90 -23.82 -5.79
C THR A 326 8.66 -24.31 -5.07
N ARG A 327 8.10 -25.43 -5.54
CA ARG A 327 6.90 -26.01 -4.93
C ARG A 327 7.09 -26.24 -3.44
N ALA A 328 6.19 -25.68 -2.64
CA ALA A 328 6.16 -25.95 -1.23
C ALA A 328 5.75 -27.42 -1.02
N PRO A 329 6.35 -28.11 -0.03
CA PRO A 329 5.85 -29.41 0.37
C PRO A 329 4.40 -29.24 0.81
N ARG A 330 3.52 -30.09 0.29
CA ARG A 330 2.10 -30.09 0.64
C ARG A 330 1.97 -30.37 2.14
N THR A 331 1.73 -29.32 2.92
CA THR A 331 1.42 -29.45 4.34
C THR A 331 -0.07 -29.66 4.51
N THR A 332 -0.45 -30.62 5.34
CA THR A 332 -1.86 -30.82 5.71
C THR A 332 -2.17 -29.91 6.89
N GLU A 333 -3.09 -28.96 6.70
CA GLU A 333 -3.64 -28.15 7.78
C GLU A 333 -5.12 -28.50 7.99
N ARG A 334 -5.63 -28.28 9.21
CA ARG A 334 -7.06 -28.42 9.49
C ARG A 334 -7.78 -27.15 9.05
N LEU A 335 -8.94 -27.31 8.42
CA LEU A 335 -9.81 -26.17 8.14
C LEU A 335 -10.16 -25.46 9.47
N PRO A 336 -10.17 -24.12 9.51
CA PRO A 336 -10.40 -23.35 10.74
C PRO A 336 -11.87 -23.36 11.20
N TYR A 337 -12.73 -24.12 10.52
CA TYR A 337 -14.16 -24.17 10.77
C TYR A 337 -14.54 -25.33 11.68
N GLN A 338 -15.47 -25.05 12.60
CA GLN A 338 -16.11 -26.07 13.40
C GLN A 338 -17.43 -26.46 12.74
N PHE A 339 -17.64 -27.76 12.57
CA PHE A 339 -18.88 -28.32 12.03
C PHE A 339 -19.54 -29.16 13.11
N ASP A 340 -20.88 -29.21 13.09
CA ASP A 340 -21.64 -30.10 13.97
C ASP A 340 -21.21 -31.56 13.78
N LEU A 341 -21.10 -32.30 14.89
CA LEU A 341 -20.67 -33.70 14.88
C LEU A 341 -21.55 -34.57 13.95
N GLU A 342 -22.85 -34.34 13.94
CA GLU A 342 -23.78 -35.06 13.06
C GLU A 342 -23.46 -34.82 11.58
N TRP A 343 -23.07 -33.60 11.21
CA TRP A 343 -22.69 -33.28 9.85
C TRP A 343 -21.37 -33.96 9.46
N ILE A 344 -20.39 -33.92 10.37
CA ILE A 344 -19.10 -34.61 10.17
C ILE A 344 -19.32 -36.11 9.93
N GLU A 345 -20.17 -36.75 10.72
CA GLU A 345 -20.47 -38.18 10.55
C GLU A 345 -21.22 -38.47 9.24
N LYS A 346 -22.14 -37.59 8.81
CA LYS A 346 -22.79 -37.69 7.48
C LYS A 346 -21.77 -37.63 6.35
N VAL A 347 -20.83 -36.68 6.39
CA VAL A 347 -19.78 -36.55 5.37
C VAL A 347 -18.87 -37.77 5.37
N LYS A 348 -18.43 -38.24 6.54
CA LYS A 348 -17.61 -39.47 6.66
C LYS A 348 -18.34 -40.70 6.10
N ALA A 349 -19.64 -40.84 6.36
CA ALA A 349 -20.45 -41.94 5.85
C ALA A 349 -20.59 -41.86 4.33
N HIS A 350 -20.83 -40.67 3.78
CA HIS A 350 -20.94 -40.45 2.34
C HIS A 350 -19.63 -40.77 1.61
N VAL A 351 -18.49 -40.23 2.07
CA VAL A 351 -17.17 -40.55 1.51
C VAL A 351 -16.83 -42.03 1.67
N GLY A 352 -17.20 -42.64 2.80
CA GLY A 352 -16.99 -44.06 3.05
C GLY A 352 -17.83 -44.98 2.14
N ALA A 353 -18.99 -44.52 1.68
CA ALA A 353 -19.80 -45.23 0.71
C ALA A 353 -19.22 -45.16 -0.71
N ILE A 354 -18.57 -44.04 -1.07
CA ILE A 354 -17.89 -43.87 -2.35
C ILE A 354 -16.57 -44.67 -2.39
N GLU A 355 -15.77 -44.59 -1.32
CA GLU A 355 -14.47 -45.26 -1.23
C GLU A 355 -14.33 -46.06 0.08
N PRO A 356 -14.49 -47.40 0.01
CA PRO A 356 -14.41 -48.24 1.18
C PRO A 356 -13.00 -48.27 1.80
N VAL A 357 -11.93 -48.04 1.02
CA VAL A 357 -10.54 -48.04 1.50
C VAL A 357 -10.23 -46.75 2.28
N LYS A 358 -10.14 -46.86 3.61
CA LYS A 358 -9.89 -45.71 4.52
C LYS A 358 -8.73 -44.79 4.10
N LYS A 359 -7.63 -45.35 3.57
CA LYS A 359 -6.44 -44.56 3.16
C LYS A 359 -6.69 -43.66 1.95
N LYS A 360 -7.69 -43.98 1.10
CA LYS A 360 -8.02 -43.22 -0.11
C LYS A 360 -9.12 -42.18 0.12
N ARG A 361 -9.90 -42.31 1.20
CA ARG A 361 -11.01 -41.41 1.54
C ARG A 361 -10.65 -39.92 1.60
N PRO A 362 -9.48 -39.50 2.13
CA PRO A 362 -9.10 -38.09 2.11
C PRO A 362 -9.01 -37.52 0.69
N ALA A 363 -8.45 -38.29 -0.25
CA ALA A 363 -8.35 -37.86 -1.65
C ALA A 363 -9.73 -37.76 -2.31
N VAL A 364 -10.65 -38.67 -1.98
CA VAL A 364 -12.04 -38.60 -2.47
C VAL A 364 -12.79 -37.41 -1.88
N LEU A 365 -12.63 -37.14 -0.58
CA LEU A 365 -13.20 -35.93 0.02
C LEU A 365 -12.66 -34.66 -0.64
N GLN A 366 -11.35 -34.61 -0.90
CA GLN A 366 -10.74 -33.49 -1.60
C GLN A 366 -11.31 -33.32 -3.02
N GLN A 367 -11.41 -34.41 -3.79
CA GLN A 367 -12.03 -34.41 -5.12
C GLN A 367 -13.46 -33.88 -5.10
N ILE A 368 -14.30 -34.34 -4.16
CA ILE A 368 -15.69 -33.87 -4.03
C ILE A 368 -15.74 -32.36 -3.78
N VAL A 369 -14.83 -31.86 -2.94
CA VAL A 369 -14.75 -30.42 -2.64
C VAL A 369 -14.26 -29.65 -3.87
N ASP A 370 -13.26 -30.15 -4.59
CA ASP A 370 -12.74 -29.55 -5.84
C ASP A 370 -13.84 -29.51 -6.93
N ASP A 371 -14.60 -30.59 -7.09
CA ASP A 371 -15.72 -30.67 -8.02
C ASP A 371 -16.86 -29.70 -7.64
N TRP A 372 -17.10 -29.49 -6.34
CA TRP A 372 -18.08 -28.50 -5.86
C TRP A 372 -17.60 -27.07 -6.09
N MET A 373 -16.32 -26.77 -5.83
CA MET A 373 -15.74 -25.44 -6.03
C MET A 373 -15.67 -25.02 -7.51
N THR A 374 -15.65 -25.97 -8.43
CA THR A 374 -15.64 -25.73 -9.88
C THR A 374 -17.04 -25.58 -10.48
N GLN A 375 -18.10 -25.87 -9.73
CA GLN A 375 -19.47 -25.56 -10.15
C GLN A 375 -19.74 -24.06 -9.99
N PRO A 376 -20.27 -23.37 -11.01
CA PRO A 376 -20.65 -21.96 -10.88
C PRO A 376 -21.66 -21.83 -9.74
N ALA A 377 -21.37 -20.94 -8.78
CA ALA A 377 -22.24 -20.73 -7.64
C ALA A 377 -23.65 -20.36 -8.13
N ALA A 378 -24.64 -21.18 -7.81
CA ALA A 378 -26.03 -20.76 -7.93
C ALA A 378 -26.22 -19.55 -7.01
N GLU A 379 -26.73 -18.45 -7.56
CA GLU A 379 -27.04 -17.25 -6.77
C GLU A 379 -27.89 -17.64 -5.55
N PRO A 380 -27.52 -17.24 -4.33
CA PRO A 380 -28.34 -17.48 -3.16
C PRO A 380 -29.63 -16.66 -3.28
N THR A 381 -30.76 -17.36 -3.45
CA THR A 381 -32.12 -16.81 -3.44
C THR A 381 -32.53 -16.24 -2.09
#